data_AF-A0A0R0E8T4-F1
#
_entry.id   AF-A0A0R0E8T4-F1
#
_cell.length_a   1.000
_cell.length_b   1.000
_cell.length_c   1.000
_cell.angle_alpha   90.00
_cell.angle_beta   90.00
_cell.angle_gamma   90.00
#
_symmetry.space_group_name_H-M   'P 1'
#
loop_
_entity.id
_entity.type
_entity.pdbx_description
1 polymer ?
#
loop_
_entity_poly.entity_id
_entity_poly.type
_entity_poly.pdbx_seq_one_letter_code
_entity_poly.pdbx_strand_id
1 'polypeptide(L)'
;MECVLADVLRDQRNLSNKGDGGWKRSALNVVAAVLSTSFNVNVTSDNVKNHIKLWRSWYGIVSEILGQSGFDWDGTKHMITVENENAWNEYCCTVIIL
;
A
#
# COMPACT_ATOMS: atom_id res chain seq x y z
N MET A 1 -8.68 -6.80 -7.29
CA MET A 1 -7.65 -7.57 -6.56
C MET A 1 -7.33 -6.94 -5.21
N GLU A 2 -7.07 -5.63 -5.16
CA GLU A 2 -6.66 -4.91 -3.93
C GLU A 2 -7.55 -5.13 -2.70
N CYS A 3 -8.87 -4.97 -2.80
CA CYS A 3 -9.77 -5.17 -1.66
C CYS A 3 -9.69 -6.59 -1.11
N VAL A 4 -9.73 -7.60 -1.99
CA VAL A 4 -9.62 -9.02 -1.61
C VAL A 4 -8.26 -9.29 -0.96
N LEU A 5 -7.17 -8.75 -1.50
CA LEU A 5 -5.85 -8.85 -0.89
C LEU A 5 -5.84 -8.24 0.52
N ALA A 6 -6.40 -7.04 0.70
CA ALA A 6 -6.45 -6.34 1.98
C ALA A 6 -7.28 -7.11 3.01
N ASP A 7 -8.43 -7.65 2.61
CA ASP A 7 -9.34 -8.39 3.48
C ASP A 7 -8.72 -9.71 3.93
N VAL A 8 -8.18 -10.51 3.00
CA VAL A 8 -7.54 -11.78 3.36
C VAL A 8 -6.30 -11.56 4.23
N LEU A 9 -5.51 -10.52 3.95
CA LEU A 9 -4.39 -10.16 4.84
C LEU A 9 -4.88 -9.75 6.23
N ARG A 10 -5.99 -9.01 6.34
CA ARG A 10 -6.60 -8.66 7.64
C ARG A 10 -6.99 -9.91 8.42
N ASP A 11 -7.62 -10.88 7.76
CA ASP A 11 -7.98 -12.16 8.38
C ASP A 11 -6.75 -12.94 8.83
N GLN A 12 -5.70 -13.01 7.99
CA GLN A 12 -4.43 -13.65 8.36
C GLN A 12 -3.75 -12.95 9.55
N ARG A 13 -3.86 -11.62 9.66
CA ARG A 13 -3.35 -10.87 10.81
C ARG A 13 -4.13 -11.23 12.08
N ASN A 14 -5.45 -11.33 12.00
CA ASN A 14 -6.31 -11.72 13.12
C ASN A 14 -6.00 -13.16 13.61
N LEU A 15 -5.56 -14.04 12.71
CA LEU A 15 -5.06 -15.38 13.03
C LEU A 15 -3.60 -15.42 13.52
N SER A 16 -3.01 -14.27 13.88
CA SER A 16 -1.62 -14.16 14.34
C SER A 16 -0.58 -14.72 13.34
N ASN A 17 -0.87 -14.63 12.03
CA ASN A 17 0.07 -14.99 10.97
C ASN A 17 0.96 -13.83 10.50
N LYS A 18 0.84 -12.67 11.15
CA LYS A 18 1.79 -11.56 11.03
C LYS A 18 2.51 -11.35 12.36
N GLY A 19 3.83 -11.56 12.36
CA GLY A 19 4.71 -11.21 13.48
C GLY A 19 5.64 -10.05 13.12
N ASP A 20 6.57 -9.74 14.01
CA ASP A 20 7.53 -8.63 13.84
C ASP A 20 8.41 -8.80 12.60
N GLY A 21 8.82 -10.05 12.31
CA GLY A 21 9.57 -10.42 11.10
C GLY A 21 8.75 -10.42 9.80
N GLY A 22 7.47 -10.05 9.85
CA GLY A 22 6.58 -10.01 8.68
C GLY A 22 5.54 -11.14 8.65
N TRP A 23 5.11 -11.50 7.45
CA TRP A 23 4.07 -12.51 7.24
C TRP A 23 4.67 -13.92 7.28
N LYS A 24 4.03 -14.83 8.00
CA LYS A 24 4.35 -16.26 7.92
C LYS A 24 4.11 -16.77 6.49
N ARG A 25 4.91 -17.75 6.06
CA ARG A 25 4.77 -18.36 4.72
C ARG A 25 3.38 -18.96 4.50
N SER A 26 2.78 -19.54 5.55
CA SER A 26 1.41 -20.07 5.53
C SER A 26 0.39 -18.98 5.15
N ALA A 27 0.48 -17.78 5.72
CA ALA A 27 -0.41 -16.67 5.37
C ALA A 27 -0.25 -16.25 3.90
N LEU A 28 0.99 -16.10 3.42
CA LEU A 28 1.22 -15.74 2.02
C LEU A 28 0.67 -16.79 1.06
N ASN A 29 0.77 -18.08 1.39
CA ASN A 29 0.18 -19.16 0.61
C ASN A 29 -1.35 -19.12 0.62
N VAL A 30 -1.98 -18.84 1.76
CA VAL A 30 -3.45 -18.69 1.85
C VAL A 30 -3.93 -17.52 1.00
N VAL A 31 -3.27 -16.37 1.11
CA VAL A 31 -3.60 -15.18 0.30
C VAL A 31 -3.43 -15.48 -1.19
N ALA A 32 -2.33 -16.13 -1.58
CA ALA A 32 -2.08 -16.51 -2.96
C ALA A 32 -3.15 -17.47 -3.51
N ALA A 33 -3.58 -18.45 -2.72
CA ALA A 33 -4.65 -19.38 -3.09
C ALA A 33 -5.99 -18.65 -3.27
N VAL A 34 -6.38 -17.79 -2.32
CA VAL A 34 -7.63 -17.01 -2.42
C VAL A 34 -7.61 -16.11 -3.64
N LEU A 35 -6.53 -15.35 -3.86
CA LEU A 35 -6.43 -14.49 -5.04
C LEU A 35 -6.47 -15.30 -6.35
N SER A 36 -5.79 -16.44 -6.40
CA SER A 36 -5.79 -17.29 -7.59
C SER A 36 -7.21 -17.78 -7.92
N THR A 37 -7.94 -18.24 -6.92
CA THR A 37 -9.33 -18.70 -7.06
C THR A 37 -10.28 -17.55 -7.40
N SER A 38 -10.20 -16.42 -6.70
CA SER A 38 -11.11 -15.28 -6.89
C SER A 38 -10.96 -14.61 -8.26
N PHE A 39 -9.76 -14.59 -8.84
CA PHE A 39 -9.47 -13.88 -10.08
C PHE A 39 -9.13 -14.79 -11.26
N ASN A 40 -9.13 -16.12 -11.08
CA ASN A 40 -8.77 -17.11 -12.09
C ASN A 40 -7.40 -16.83 -12.75
N VAL A 41 -6.41 -16.52 -11.93
CA VAL A 41 -5.02 -16.23 -12.35
C VAL A 41 -4.04 -17.01 -11.46
N ASN A 42 -2.84 -17.30 -11.94
CA ASN A 42 -1.83 -17.96 -11.11
C ASN A 42 -1.10 -16.94 -10.22
N VAL A 43 -1.50 -16.82 -8.96
CA VAL A 43 -0.82 -15.98 -7.96
C VAL A 43 0.04 -16.85 -7.07
N THR A 44 1.33 -16.53 -6.97
CA THR A 44 2.27 -17.17 -6.03
C THR A 44 2.42 -16.35 -4.75
N SER A 45 2.92 -16.99 -3.68
CA SER A 45 3.23 -16.28 -2.43
C SER A 45 4.32 -15.21 -2.61
N ASP A 46 5.21 -15.36 -3.60
CA ASP A 46 6.18 -14.31 -3.96
C ASP A 46 5.50 -13.12 -4.65
N ASN A 47 4.49 -13.35 -5.50
CA ASN A 47 3.69 -12.25 -6.06
C ASN A 47 3.01 -11.46 -4.94
N VAL A 48 2.38 -12.13 -3.98
CA VAL A 48 1.76 -11.49 -2.80
C VAL A 48 2.79 -10.70 -2.00
N LYS A 49 3.96 -11.30 -1.72
CA LYS A 49 5.04 -10.64 -0.97
C LYS A 49 5.55 -9.39 -1.68
N ASN A 50 5.70 -9.43 -3.00
CA ASN A 50 6.13 -8.29 -3.80
C ASN A 50 5.06 -7.19 -3.84
N HIS A 51 3.79 -7.55 -3.95
CA HIS A 51 2.68 -6.59 -3.89
C HIS A 51 2.62 -5.85 -2.55
N ILE A 52 2.80 -6.57 -1.44
CA ILE A 52 2.86 -5.95 -0.10
C ILE A 52 4.09 -5.02 0.05
N LYS A 53 5.20 -5.29 -0.66
CA LYS A 53 6.33 -4.35 -0.70
C LYS A 53 5.97 -3.09 -1.48
N LEU A 54 5.28 -3.21 -2.61
CA LEU A 54 4.80 -2.05 -3.38
C LEU A 54 3.85 -1.18 -2.56
N TRP A 55 2.88 -1.77 -1.87
CA TRP A 55 1.99 -1.04 -0.95
C TRP A 55 2.76 -0.25 0.11
N ARG A 56 3.80 -0.84 0.71
CA ARG A 56 4.65 -0.14 1.67
C ARG A 56 5.42 1.02 1.04
N SER A 57 5.93 0.83 -0.18
CA SER A 57 6.61 1.89 -0.93
C SER A 57 5.68 3.05 -1.25
N TRP A 58 4.48 2.77 -1.75
CA TRP A 58 3.48 3.80 -2.06
C TRP A 58 3.00 4.52 -0.81
N TYR A 59 2.75 3.79 0.27
CA TYR A 59 2.42 4.39 1.56
C TYR A 59 3.53 5.34 2.03
N GLY A 60 4.80 4.96 1.87
CA GLY A 60 5.95 5.82 2.19
C GLY A 60 5.92 7.12 1.40
N ILE A 61 5.76 7.05 0.07
CA ILE A 61 5.68 8.22 -0.81
C ILE A 61 4.50 9.13 -0.43
N VAL A 62 3.31 8.55 -0.25
CA VAL A 62 2.11 9.32 0.12
C VAL A 62 2.27 9.96 1.50
N SER A 63 2.85 9.25 2.46
CA SER A 63 3.10 9.78 3.81
C SER A 63 4.13 10.90 3.81
N GLU A 64 5.15 10.81 2.95
CA GLU A 64 6.15 11.87 2.77
C GLU A 64 5.51 13.14 2.22
N ILE A 65 4.67 13.01 1.18
CA ILE A 65 3.95 14.15 0.58
C ILE A 65 2.97 14.76 1.59
N LEU A 66 2.19 13.94 2.30
CA LEU A 66 1.26 14.42 3.33
C LEU A 66 1.96 15.00 4.57
N GLY A 67 3.27 14.79 4.71
CA GLY A 67 4.09 15.46 5.72
C GLY A 67 4.45 16.91 5.36
N GLN A 68 4.20 17.33 4.12
CA GLN A 68 4.48 18.68 3.65
C GLN A 68 3.35 19.65 4.01
N SER A 69 3.71 20.90 4.33
CA SER A 69 2.71 21.94 4.61
C SER A 69 1.87 22.22 3.36
N GLY A 70 0.56 22.36 3.54
CA GLY A 70 -0.39 22.64 2.44
C GLY A 70 -0.79 21.40 1.64
N PHE A 71 -0.43 20.18 2.06
CA PHE A 71 -0.90 18.93 1.45
C PHE A 71 -1.88 18.21 2.39
N ASP A 72 -2.92 17.61 1.82
CA ASP A 72 -3.93 16.83 2.55
C ASP A 72 -4.45 15.65 1.73
N TRP A 73 -5.22 14.76 2.33
CA TRP A 73 -5.81 13.59 1.70
C TRP A 73 -7.33 13.75 1.49
N ASP A 74 -7.77 13.74 0.23
CA ASP A 74 -9.18 13.61 -0.10
C ASP A 74 -9.61 12.15 0.07
N GLY A 75 -10.19 11.84 1.23
CA GLY A 75 -10.69 10.50 1.55
C GLY A 75 -11.80 9.99 0.63
N THR A 76 -12.49 10.88 -0.09
CA THR A 76 -13.57 10.53 -1.02
C THR A 76 -13.03 10.22 -2.41
N LYS A 77 -12.06 11.03 -2.88
CA LYS A 77 -11.44 10.85 -4.20
C LYS A 77 -10.21 9.94 -4.18
N HIS A 78 -9.75 9.55 -2.99
CA HIS A 78 -8.54 8.75 -2.78
C HIS A 78 -7.30 9.36 -3.44
N MET A 79 -7.09 10.65 -3.24
CA MET A 79 -5.97 11.39 -3.82
C MET A 79 -5.44 12.46 -2.87
N ILE A 80 -4.19 12.87 -3.11
CA ILE A 80 -3.59 14.00 -2.42
C ILE A 80 -4.16 15.29 -3.02
N THR A 81 -4.53 16.22 -2.15
CA THR A 81 -4.92 17.58 -2.49
C THR A 81 -3.86 18.57 -1.99
N VAL A 82 -3.72 19.68 -2.71
CA VAL A 82 -2.81 20.77 -2.33
C VAL A 82 -3.63 22.04 -2.11
N GLU A 83 -3.29 22.78 -1.06
CA GLU A 83 -3.99 23.99 -0.62
C GLU A 83 -3.98 25.08 -1.71
N ASN A 84 -2.84 25.26 -2.36
CA ASN A 84 -2.65 26.26 -3.41
C ASN A 84 -1.42 25.94 -4.29
N GLU A 85 -1.30 26.65 -5.41
CA GLU A 85 -0.19 26.49 -6.37
C GLU A 85 1.20 26.78 -5.75
N ASN A 86 1.28 27.68 -4.77
CA ASN A 86 2.56 27.99 -4.11
C ASN A 86 3.09 26.80 -3.30
N ALA A 87 2.23 26.13 -2.53
CA ALA A 87 2.60 24.92 -1.79
C ALA A 87 3.06 23.80 -2.73
N TRP A 88 2.40 23.64 -3.88
CA TRP A 88 2.83 22.70 -4.92
C TRP A 88 4.21 23.05 -5.49
N ASN A 89 4.45 24.33 -5.81
CA ASN A 89 5.71 24.80 -6.38
C ASN A 89 6.87 24.66 -5.39
N GLU A 90 6.65 24.94 -4.10
CA GLU A 90 7.65 24.76 -3.05
C GLU A 90 8.06 23.29 -2.90
N TYR A 91 7.08 22.38 -2.89
CA TYR A 91 7.34 20.94 -2.89
C TYR A 91 8.14 20.51 -4.12
N CYS A 92 7.72 20.91 -5.33
CA CYS A 92 8.42 20.57 -6.56
C CYS A 92 9.86 21.10 -6.59
N CYS A 93 10.08 22.35 -6.16
CA CYS A 93 11.41 22.95 -6.07
C CYS A 93 12.31 22.22 -5.07
N THR A 94 11.74 21.71 -3.96
CA THR A 94 12.51 21.00 -2.93
C THR A 94 12.85 19.58 -3.37
N VAL A 95 11.92 18.88 -4.03
CA VAL A 95 12.08 17.47 -4.41
C VAL A 95 12.87 17.27 -5.71
N ILE A 96 12.91 18.27 -6.60
CA ILE A 96 13.64 18.16 -7.89
C ILE A 96 15.13 18.54 -7.75
N ILE A 97 15.56 19.11 -6.62
CA ILE A 97 16.95 19.59 -6.41
C ILE A 97 17.81 18.59 -5.59
N LEU A 98 17.26 17.43 -5.20
CA LEU A 98 17.99 16.32 -4.58
C LEU A 98 18.01 15.09 -5.50
#